data_AF-A0A7W2XCI2-F1
#
_entry.id   AF-A0A7W2XCI2-F1
#
_cell.length_a   1.000
_cell.length_b   1.000
_cell.length_c   1.000
_cell.angle_alpha   90.00
_cell.angle_beta   90.00
_cell.angle_gamma   90.00
#
_symmetry.space_group_name_H-M   'P 1'
#
loop_
_entity.id
_entity.type
_entity.pdbx_description
1 polymer ?
#
loop_
_entity_poly.entity_id
_entity_poly.type
_entity_poly.pdbx_seq_one_letter_code
_entity_poly.pdbx_strand_id
1 'polypeptide(L)'
;MPSPREVNPHNFKVLEIIYDLNGFSVAWGIWEDGTKRLAMRWNGEGEDKGYPKTFGNPVWFMLPNELSLPILQSLDAYNPLHRGVEKS
;
A
#
# COMPACT_ATOMS: atom_id res chain seq x y z
N MET A 1 -4.04 -0.13 15.87
CA MET A 1 -3.58 -0.29 14.48
C MET A 1 -3.29 1.11 13.96
N PRO A 2 -2.02 1.51 13.77
CA PRO A 2 -1.76 2.75 13.06
C PRO A 2 -2.42 2.63 11.68
N SER A 3 -3.27 3.59 11.34
CA SER A 3 -3.91 3.63 10.03
C SER A 3 -2.81 3.69 8.97
N PRO A 4 -2.92 2.99 7.83
CA PRO A 4 -1.93 3.12 6.75
C PRO A 4 -1.71 4.58 6.32
N ARG A 5 -2.71 5.43 6.53
CA ARG A 5 -2.65 6.88 6.27
C ARG A 5 -1.78 7.66 7.26
N GLU A 6 -1.49 7.11 8.43
CA GLU A 6 -0.63 7.69 9.46
C GLU A 6 0.86 7.41 9.20
N VAL A 7 1.16 6.60 8.19
CA VAL A 7 2.51 6.22 7.78
C VAL A 7 3.05 7.29 6.84
N ASN A 8 3.75 8.26 7.42
CA ASN A 8 4.19 9.46 6.72
C ASN A 8 5.72 9.65 6.76
N PRO A 9 6.51 8.78 6.10
CA PRO A 9 7.96 8.99 6.00
C PRO A 9 8.26 10.18 5.08
N HIS A 10 9.39 10.86 5.32
CA HIS A 10 9.77 12.07 4.57
C HIS A 10 9.93 11.85 3.06
N ASN A 11 10.32 10.64 2.66
CA ASN A 11 10.66 10.30 1.28
C ASN A 11 9.48 9.82 0.43
N PHE A 12 8.30 9.56 1.02
CA PHE A 12 7.14 9.08 0.28
C PHE A 12 5.85 9.69 0.79
N LYS A 13 5.21 10.50 -0.06
CA LYS A 13 3.89 11.08 0.20
C LYS A 13 2.81 10.18 -0.38
N VAL A 14 2.03 9.56 0.50
CA VAL A 14 0.83 8.79 0.10
C VAL A 14 -0.20 9.76 -0.52
N LEU A 15 -0.68 9.43 -1.72
CA LEU A 15 -1.82 10.08 -2.35
C LEU A 15 -3.10 9.29 -2.11
N GLU A 16 -3.03 7.96 -2.21
CA GLU A 16 -4.18 7.07 -2.10
C GLU A 16 -3.76 5.70 -1.56
N ILE A 17 -4.62 5.09 -0.73
CA ILE A 17 -4.51 3.67 -0.36
C ILE A 17 -5.43 2.90 -1.30
N ILE A 18 -4.84 2.11 -2.19
CA ILE A 18 -5.57 1.41 -3.26
C ILE A 18 -5.95 -0.03 -2.90
N TYR A 19 -5.35 -0.56 -1.84
CA TYR A 19 -5.67 -1.87 -1.26
C TYR A 19 -5.38 -1.82 0.23
N ASP A 20 -6.30 -2.30 1.06
CA ASP A 20 -6.12 -2.46 2.50
C ASP A 20 -6.97 -3.65 2.98
N LEU A 21 -6.32 -4.78 3.20
CA LEU A 21 -7.00 -6.01 3.62
C LEU A 21 -6.06 -6.89 4.44
N ASN A 22 -6.59 -7.50 5.51
CA ASN A 22 -5.89 -8.47 6.36
C ASN A 22 -4.50 -7.99 6.84
N GLY A 23 -4.42 -6.71 7.23
CA GLY A 23 -3.17 -6.14 7.73
C GLY A 23 -2.11 -5.88 6.64
N PHE A 24 -2.49 -5.87 5.36
CA PHE A 24 -1.59 -5.50 4.27
C PHE A 24 -2.18 -4.32 3.48
N SER A 25 -1.34 -3.34 3.18
CA SER A 25 -1.73 -2.16 2.42
C SER A 25 -0.87 -1.97 1.18
N VAL A 26 -1.50 -1.47 0.11
CA VAL A 26 -0.83 -0.93 -1.07
C VAL A 26 -1.25 0.53 -1.24
N ALA A 27 -0.26 1.40 -1.42
CA ALA A 27 -0.44 2.83 -1.60
C ALA A 27 0.08 3.28 -2.97
N TRP A 28 -0.60 4.26 -3.53
CA TRP A 28 -0.12 5.09 -4.61
C TRP A 28 0.36 6.43 -4.03
N GLY A 29 1.55 6.86 -4.42
CA GLY A 29 2.13 8.08 -3.86
C GLY A 29 3.20 8.71 -4.74
N ILE A 30 3.82 9.76 -4.19
CA ILE A 30 4.91 10.51 -4.80
C ILE A 30 6.19 10.26 -3.98
N TRP A 31 7.23 9.77 -4.64
CA TRP A 31 8.57 9.64 -4.07
C TRP A 31 9.30 10.98 -4.03
N GLU A 32 10.38 11.11 -3.26
CA GLU A 32 11.12 12.36 -3.06
C GLU A 32 11.67 12.98 -4.36
N ASP A 33 11.90 12.17 -5.41
CA ASP A 33 12.30 12.61 -6.75
C ASP A 33 11.12 13.14 -7.60
N GLY A 34 9.91 13.19 -7.04
CA GLY A 34 8.68 13.60 -7.73
C GLY A 34 8.02 12.52 -8.56
N THR A 35 8.61 11.32 -8.67
CA THR A 35 8.01 10.21 -9.43
C THR A 35 6.84 9.59 -8.68
N LYS A 36 5.79 9.23 -9.42
CA LYS A 36 4.69 8.46 -8.85
C LYS A 36 5.06 7.00 -8.78
N ARG A 37 4.77 6.36 -7.64
CA ARG A 37 5.20 5.01 -7.33
C ARG A 37 4.13 4.24 -6.59
N LEU A 38 4.07 2.94 -6.85
CA LEU A 38 3.43 2.00 -5.94
C LEU A 38 4.35 1.65 -4.78
N ALA A 39 3.74 1.56 -3.61
CA ALA A 39 4.42 1.08 -2.43
C ALA A 39 3.50 0.16 -1.63
N MET A 40 4.09 -0.77 -0.88
CA MET A 40 3.33 -1.75 -0.12
C MET A 40 3.91 -1.95 1.27
N ARG A 41 3.11 -2.49 2.17
CA ARG A 41 3.55 -2.81 3.53
C ARG A 41 2.61 -3.76 4.25
N TRP A 42 3.17 -4.44 5.25
CA TRP A 42 2.42 -5.02 6.36
C TRP A 42 2.13 -3.92 7.40
N ASN A 43 0.87 -3.81 7.78
CA ASN A 43 0.37 -2.91 8.81
C ASN A 43 0.77 -3.45 10.19
N GLY A 44 0.77 -2.55 11.18
CA GLY A 44 1.06 -2.89 12.57
C GLY A 44 -0.20 -3.20 13.38
N GLU A 45 -0.06 -3.98 14.44
CA GLU A 45 -1.10 -4.25 15.43
C GLU A 45 -0.57 -4.03 16.86
N GLY A 46 -1.39 -3.42 17.72
CA GLY A 46 -0.98 -3.03 19.06
C GLY A 46 0.26 -2.13 19.04
N GLU A 47 1.30 -2.56 19.74
CA GLU A 47 2.62 -1.89 19.80
C GLU A 47 3.51 -2.17 18.58
N ASP A 48 3.20 -3.18 17.76
CA ASP A 48 3.93 -3.39 16.51
C ASP A 48 3.49 -2.36 15.48
N LYS A 49 4.46 -1.68 14.86
CA LYS A 49 4.23 -0.71 13.79
C LYS A 49 4.23 -1.33 12.40
N GLY A 50 4.36 -2.66 12.29
CA GLY A 50 4.38 -3.39 11.03
C GLY A 50 5.71 -3.29 10.29
N TYR A 51 5.70 -3.65 9.00
CA TYR A 51 6.90 -3.74 8.17
C TYR A 51 6.68 -3.25 6.73
N PRO A 52 7.69 -2.65 6.08
CA PRO A 52 9.03 -2.38 6.61
C PRO A 52 9.04 -1.25 7.66
N LYS A 53 10.11 -1.20 8.45
CA LYS A 53 10.39 -0.13 9.42
C LYS A 53 11.88 0.20 9.45
N THR A 54 12.21 1.47 9.60
CA THR A 54 13.58 1.99 9.71
C THR A 54 13.75 2.65 11.06
N PHE A 55 14.65 2.15 11.90
CA PHE A 55 14.82 2.57 13.30
C PHE A 55 13.50 2.62 14.09
N GLY A 56 12.63 1.62 13.89
CA GLY A 56 11.32 1.56 14.55
C GLY A 56 10.29 2.56 14.04
N ASN A 57 10.57 3.28 12.95
CA ASN A 57 9.62 4.13 12.25
C ASN A 57 9.02 3.38 11.06
N PRO A 58 7.70 3.33 10.93
CA PRO A 58 7.05 2.65 9.81
C PRO A 58 7.37 3.36 8.48
N VAL A 59 7.72 2.57 7.46
CA VAL A 59 7.99 3.07 6.10
C VAL A 59 7.26 2.23 5.07
N TRP A 60 7.34 2.64 3.80
CA TRP A 60 6.74 1.93 2.68
C TRP A 60 7.81 1.17 1.89
N PHE A 61 7.52 -0.06 1.47
CA PHE A 61 8.36 -0.79 0.51
C PHE A 61 8.03 -0.34 -0.90
N MET A 62 8.95 0.38 -1.53
CA MET A 62 8.77 0.90 -2.89
C MET A 62 8.94 -0.20 -3.93
N LEU A 63 8.01 -0.26 -4.87
CA LEU A 63 8.11 -1.19 -5.99
C LEU A 63 8.90 -0.60 -7.16
N PRO A 64 9.62 -1.44 -7.91
CA PRO A 64 10.10 -1.09 -9.25
C PRO A 64 8.95 -0.57 -10.12
N ASN A 65 9.22 0.43 -10.96
CA ASN A 65 8.18 1.09 -11.77
C ASN A 65 7.50 0.12 -12.74
N GLU A 66 8.28 -0.82 -13.26
CA GLU A 66 7.86 -1.83 -14.22
C GLU A 66 6.78 -2.75 -13.65
N LEU A 67 6.72 -2.88 -12.32
CA LEU A 67 5.71 -3.67 -11.62
C LEU A 67 4.43 -2.91 -11.33
N SER A 68 4.40 -1.58 -11.52
CA SER A 68 3.25 -0.79 -11.10
C SER A 68 1.99 -1.13 -11.91
N LEU A 69 2.09 -1.13 -13.24
CA LEU A 69 0.98 -1.44 -14.12
C LEU A 69 0.40 -2.87 -13.92
N PRO A 70 1.21 -3.95 -13.94
CA PRO A 70 0.66 -5.31 -13.77
C PRO A 70 0.01 -5.52 -12.40
N ILE A 71 0.55 -4.90 -11.34
CA ILE A 71 -0.05 -5.00 -10.00
C ILE A 71 -1.37 -4.24 -9.94
N LEU A 72 -1.44 -3.01 -10.47
CA LEU A 72 -2.68 -2.24 -10.53
C LEU A 72 -3.78 -2.98 -11.29
N GLN A 73 -3.46 -3.55 -12.45
CA GLN A 73 -4.40 -4.35 -13.24
C GLN A 73 -4.90 -5.57 -12.46
N SER A 74 -4.01 -6.23 -11.71
CA SER A 74 -4.39 -7.38 -10.89
C SER A 74 -5.29 -6.99 -9.72
N LEU A 75 -5.04 -5.84 -9.08
CA LEU A 75 -5.87 -5.32 -7.99
C LEU A 75 -7.25 -4.88 -8.47
N ASP A 76 -7.33 -4.23 -9.64
CA ASP A 76 -8.58 -3.84 -10.29
C ASP A 76 -9.42 -5.07 -10.66
N ALA A 77 -8.79 -6.09 -11.28
CA ALA A 77 -9.45 -7.36 -11.59
C ALA A 77 -9.87 -8.14 -10.33
N TYR A 78 -9.12 -8.02 -9.23
CA TYR A 78 -9.43 -8.67 -7.97
C TYR A 78 -10.63 -8.03 -7.24
N ASN A 79 -11.10 -6.85 -7.67
CA ASN A 79 -12.10 -6.06 -6.97
C ASN A 79 -13.24 -6.96 -6.39
N PRO A 80 -13.28 -7.13 -5.05
CA PRO A 80 -14.15 -8.13 -4.42
C PRO A 80 -15.65 -7.86 -4.66
N LEU A 81 -16.00 -6.68 -5.14
CA LEU A 81 -17.35 -6.33 -5.59
C LEU A 81 -17.78 -7.08 -6.87
N HIS A 82 -16.85 -7.56 -7.71
CA HIS A 82 -17.19 -8.35 -8.91
C HIS A 82 -17.56 -9.82 -8.61
N ARG A 83 -17.20 -10.36 -7.44
CA ARG A 83 -17.61 -11.73 -7.05
C ARG A 83 -19.04 -11.84 -6.54
N GLY A 84 -19.74 -10.73 -6.33
CA GLY A 84 -21.15 -10.71 -5.90
C GLY A 84 -22.16 -10.98 -7.02
N VAL A 85 -21.73 -11.03 -8.29
CA VAL A 85 -22.62 -11.15 -9.45
C VAL A 85 -22.66 -12.57 -10.04
N GLU A 86 -21.75 -13.46 -9.65
CA GLU A 86 -21.71 -14.85 -10.13
C GLU A 86 -22.17 -15.86 -9.07
N LYS A 87 -23.36 -15.70 -8.50
CA LYS A 87 -24.14 -16.81 -7.93
C LYS A 87 -25.63 -16.51 -8.04
N SER A 88 -26.23 -16.93 -9.15
CA SER A 88 -27.67 -17.20 -9.29
C SER A 88 -27.86 -18.61 -9.84
#